data_AF-A0A1G4VFW9-F1
#
_entry.id   AF-A0A1G4VFW9-F1
#
_cell.length_a   1.000
_cell.length_b   1.000
_cell.length_c   1.000
_cell.angle_alpha   90.00
_cell.angle_beta   90.00
_cell.angle_gamma   90.00
#
_symmetry.space_group_name_H-M   'P 1'
#
loop_
_entity.id
_entity.type
_entity.pdbx_description
1 polymer ?
#
loop_
_entity_poly.entity_id
_entity_poly.type
_entity_poly.pdbx_seq_one_letter_code
_entity_poly.pdbx_strand_id
1 'polypeptide(L)'
;MIKNVVFDIGNVLVDFGWKPFFQKFNITDEELDRIAKATVYAPIWNEIDRGVMSEEEILDKFIENDPGMEEKMREMYADFNGLLKLFEYTRGWIIDLKRRGYKVYCLSNMSFKAVRECWDALSFIEELDGYILSCDVKLTKPEPGIYEALFKKYNLKPEECVFFDDVQKNVDGGNKAGMHACLFTSVKQAEEDLARIVKEQGFTSSYTKGQRIASIVCLCLIAVLFIAMIVLAGMKTPLAKTLFKVTLGATLILPILTWIYIWLIGKLTHKRTIADFKWFENDK
;
A
#
# COMPACT_ATOMS: atom_id res chain seq x y z
N MET A 1 12.62 -4.33 3.92
CA MET A 1 12.11 -5.48 3.16
C MET A 1 10.68 -5.66 3.63
N ILE A 2 9.72 -5.80 2.71
CA ILE A 2 8.33 -6.03 3.07
C ILE A 2 8.20 -7.35 3.83
N LYS A 3 7.50 -7.30 4.96
CA LYS A 3 7.18 -8.47 5.80
C LYS A 3 5.69 -8.61 6.03
N ASN A 4 4.95 -7.52 5.92
CA ASN A 4 3.55 -7.47 6.29
C ASN A 4 2.71 -7.08 5.07
N VAL A 5 1.65 -7.83 4.82
CA VAL A 5 0.60 -7.48 3.86
C VAL A 5 -0.65 -7.15 4.66
N VAL A 6 -1.21 -5.97 4.44
CA VAL A 6 -2.39 -5.45 5.11
C VAL A 6 -3.48 -5.29 4.06
N PHE A 7 -4.67 -5.80 4.37
CA PHE A 7 -5.83 -5.73 3.49
C PHE A 7 -6.94 -4.89 4.11
N ASP A 8 -7.66 -4.13 3.30
CA ASP A 8 -9.06 -3.88 3.59
C ASP A 8 -9.88 -5.18 3.49
N ILE A 9 -11.08 -5.19 4.04
CA ILE A 9 -12.00 -6.32 3.96
C ILE A 9 -13.03 -6.08 2.85
N GLY A 10 -13.81 -5.01 2.93
CA GLY A 10 -14.86 -4.70 1.95
C GLY A 10 -14.29 -4.51 0.55
N ASN A 11 -14.89 -5.18 -0.44
CA ASN A 11 -14.48 -5.22 -1.86
C ASN A 11 -13.03 -5.67 -2.14
N VAL A 12 -12.30 -6.16 -1.13
CA VAL A 12 -10.94 -6.70 -1.27
C VAL A 12 -10.88 -8.18 -0.89
N LEU A 13 -11.45 -8.57 0.25
CA LEU A 13 -11.51 -9.95 0.72
C LEU A 13 -12.94 -10.48 0.82
N VAL A 14 -13.92 -9.58 0.94
CA VAL A 14 -15.35 -9.88 0.87
C VAL A 14 -16.03 -8.91 -0.07
N ASP A 15 -17.06 -9.36 -0.77
CA ASP A 15 -17.96 -8.51 -1.53
C ASP A 15 -18.85 -7.71 -0.58
N PHE A 16 -18.82 -6.38 -0.66
CA PHE A 16 -19.79 -5.51 0.00
C PHE A 16 -20.98 -5.27 -0.95
N GLY A 17 -21.82 -6.30 -1.08
CA GLY A 17 -22.89 -6.38 -2.06
C GLY A 17 -24.17 -5.62 -1.67
N TRP A 18 -24.05 -4.38 -1.19
CA TRP A 18 -25.19 -3.61 -0.66
C TRP A 18 -26.31 -3.37 -1.69
N LYS A 19 -25.99 -3.20 -2.98
CA LYS A 19 -26.99 -3.05 -4.04
C LYS A 19 -27.82 -4.32 -4.24
N PRO A 20 -27.22 -5.49 -4.55
CA PRO A 20 -27.94 -6.76 -4.58
C PRO A 20 -28.70 -7.06 -3.28
N PHE A 21 -28.13 -6.68 -2.13
CA PHE A 21 -28.77 -6.85 -0.84
C PHE A 21 -30.07 -6.04 -0.73
N PHE A 22 -30.07 -4.75 -1.06
CA PHE A 22 -31.27 -3.91 -1.04
C PHE A 22 -32.32 -4.35 -2.08
N GLN A 23 -31.90 -4.85 -3.24
CA GLN A 23 -32.81 -5.34 -4.28
C GLN A 23 -33.65 -6.55 -3.84
N LYS A 24 -33.23 -7.30 -2.80
CA LYS A 24 -34.03 -8.42 -2.23
C LYS A 24 -35.35 -7.95 -1.63
N PHE A 25 -35.47 -6.67 -1.28
CA PHE A 25 -36.64 -6.08 -0.61
C PHE A 25 -37.70 -5.54 -1.59
N ASN A 26 -37.65 -6.01 -2.84
CA ASN A 26 -38.62 -5.70 -3.90
C ASN A 26 -38.82 -4.20 -4.13
N ILE A 27 -37.72 -3.45 -4.16
CA ILE A 27 -37.67 -2.00 -4.39
C ILE A 27 -37.45 -1.70 -5.88
N THR A 28 -37.92 -0.53 -6.31
CA THR A 28 -37.62 0.05 -7.62
C THR A 28 -36.22 0.66 -7.65
N ASP A 29 -35.69 0.91 -8.84
CA ASP A 29 -34.39 1.60 -9.01
C ASP A 29 -34.41 3.03 -8.44
N GLU A 30 -35.56 3.69 -8.47
CA GLU A 30 -35.74 5.03 -7.87
C GLU A 30 -35.66 4.96 -6.33
N GLU A 31 -36.34 3.99 -5.71
CA GLU A 31 -36.24 3.76 -4.26
C GLU A 31 -34.83 3.35 -3.85
N LEU A 32 -34.14 2.53 -4.65
CA LEU A 32 -32.75 2.15 -4.40
C LEU A 32 -31.82 3.37 -4.37
N ASP A 33 -31.97 4.31 -5.30
CA ASP A 33 -31.17 5.55 -5.33
C ASP A 33 -31.46 6.44 -4.12
N ARG A 34 -32.74 6.58 -3.73
CA ARG A 34 -33.15 7.32 -2.53
C ARG A 34 -32.56 6.71 -1.26
N ILE A 35 -32.68 5.40 -1.10
CA ILE A 35 -32.14 4.67 0.05
C ILE A 35 -30.61 4.75 0.08
N ALA A 36 -29.94 4.60 -1.07
CA ALA A 36 -28.49 4.72 -1.14
C ALA A 36 -28.00 6.11 -0.67
N LYS A 37 -28.67 7.19 -1.11
CA LYS A 37 -28.38 8.57 -0.69
C LYS A 37 -28.60 8.79 0.81
N ALA A 38 -29.66 8.21 1.36
CA ALA A 38 -29.99 8.34 2.76
C ALA A 38 -29.14 7.44 3.69
N THR A 39 -28.50 6.40 3.15
CA THR A 39 -27.72 5.40 3.89
C THR A 39 -26.23 5.38 3.48
N VAL A 40 -25.86 4.52 2.52
CA VAL A 40 -24.47 4.20 2.11
C VAL A 40 -23.68 5.43 1.65
N TYR A 41 -24.35 6.40 1.05
CA TYR A 41 -23.72 7.65 0.59
C TYR A 41 -23.91 8.81 1.56
N ALA A 42 -24.61 8.60 2.68
CA ALA A 42 -24.84 9.65 3.65
C ALA A 42 -23.52 10.04 4.34
N PRO A 43 -23.30 11.34 4.65
CA PRO A 43 -22.08 11.79 5.32
C PRO A 43 -21.80 11.10 6.66
N ILE A 44 -22.85 10.58 7.31
CA ILE A 44 -22.76 9.87 8.59
C ILE A 44 -22.17 8.47 8.49
N TRP A 45 -22.03 7.90 7.29
CA TRP A 45 -21.61 6.52 7.10
C TRP A 45 -20.32 6.17 7.86
N ASN A 46 -19.33 7.07 7.86
CA ASN A 46 -18.10 6.86 8.61
C ASN A 46 -18.32 6.79 10.13
N GLU A 47 -19.27 7.52 10.69
CA GLU A 47 -19.56 7.46 12.14
C GLU A 47 -20.26 6.16 12.55
N ILE A 48 -20.98 5.54 11.60
CA ILE A 48 -21.54 4.20 11.76
C ILE A 48 -20.41 3.17 11.85
N ASP A 49 -19.46 3.23 10.90
CA ASP A 49 -18.28 2.37 10.92
C ASP A 49 -17.38 2.66 12.14
N ARG A 50 -17.37 3.89 12.65
CA ARG A 50 -16.65 4.25 13.88
C ARG A 50 -17.23 3.55 15.12
N GLY A 51 -18.48 3.11 15.09
CA GLY A 51 -19.12 2.41 16.21
C GLY A 51 -19.39 3.32 17.41
N VAL A 52 -19.70 4.60 17.17
CA VAL A 52 -20.01 5.59 18.23
C VAL A 52 -21.50 5.85 18.40
N MET A 53 -22.35 5.18 17.63
CA MET A 53 -23.80 5.34 17.65
C MET A 53 -24.48 4.00 17.89
N SER A 54 -25.62 4.02 18.57
CA SER A 54 -26.51 2.87 18.70
C SER A 54 -27.24 2.57 17.39
N GLU A 55 -27.72 1.33 17.24
CA GLU A 55 -28.49 0.91 16.07
C GLU A 55 -29.76 1.75 15.87
N GLU A 56 -30.42 2.18 16.96
CA GLU A 56 -31.58 3.07 16.92
C GLU A 56 -31.20 4.46 16.40
N GLU A 57 -30.14 5.08 16.93
CA GLU A 57 -29.68 6.39 16.47
C GLU A 57 -29.26 6.39 14.99
N ILE A 58 -28.68 5.29 14.51
CA ILE A 58 -28.30 5.14 13.10
C ILE A 58 -29.54 5.10 12.22
N LEU A 59 -30.51 4.26 12.59
CA LEU A 59 -31.74 4.08 11.84
C LEU A 59 -32.58 5.37 11.81
N ASP A 60 -32.70 6.06 12.95
CA ASP A 60 -33.40 7.34 13.02
C ASP A 60 -32.76 8.38 12.08
N LYS A 61 -31.43 8.42 11.99
CA LYS A 61 -30.74 9.32 11.06
C LYS A 61 -30.89 8.96 9.60
N PHE A 62 -30.99 7.67 9.27
CA PHE A 62 -31.33 7.24 7.92
C PHE A 62 -32.75 7.69 7.55
N ILE A 63 -33.69 7.54 8.47
CA ILE A 63 -35.09 7.96 8.29
C ILE A 63 -35.18 9.49 8.19
N GLU A 64 -34.42 10.25 8.97
CA GLU A 64 -34.35 11.72 8.87
C GLU A 64 -33.89 12.18 7.48
N ASN A 65 -32.97 11.43 6.84
CA ASN A 65 -32.48 11.76 5.49
C ASN A 65 -33.54 11.54 4.41
N ASP A 66 -34.45 10.57 4.59
CA ASP A 66 -35.61 10.37 3.72
C ASP A 66 -36.78 9.67 4.45
N PRO A 67 -37.70 10.45 5.06
CA PRO A 67 -38.83 9.89 5.80
C PRO A 67 -39.79 9.05 4.95
N GLY A 68 -39.80 9.28 3.63
CA GLY A 68 -40.64 8.53 2.71
C GLY A 68 -40.19 7.08 2.53
N MET A 69 -38.97 6.74 2.95
CA MET A 69 -38.38 5.40 2.84
C MET A 69 -38.28 4.67 4.18
N GLU A 70 -38.92 5.17 5.24
CA GLU A 70 -38.81 4.63 6.60
C GLU A 70 -39.07 3.12 6.66
N GLU A 71 -40.20 2.66 6.13
CA GLU A 71 -40.58 1.24 6.17
C GLU A 71 -39.49 0.36 5.57
N LYS A 72 -38.95 0.76 4.41
CA LYS A 72 -37.89 0.03 3.72
C LYS A 72 -36.55 0.08 4.44
N MET A 73 -36.19 1.22 5.00
CA MET A 73 -34.97 1.33 5.82
C MET A 73 -35.05 0.45 7.07
N ARG A 74 -36.20 0.43 7.75
CA ARG A 74 -36.41 -0.46 8.90
C ARG A 74 -36.33 -1.93 8.48
N GLU A 75 -36.94 -2.30 7.36
CA GLU A 75 -36.90 -3.65 6.80
C GLU A 75 -35.45 -4.09 6.47
N MET A 76 -34.69 -3.23 5.79
CA MET A 76 -33.29 -3.49 5.39
C MET A 76 -32.32 -3.50 6.57
N TYR A 77 -32.57 -2.68 7.58
CA TYR A 77 -31.75 -2.59 8.78
C TYR A 77 -32.07 -3.68 9.81
N ALA A 78 -33.15 -4.45 9.60
CA ALA A 78 -33.53 -5.52 10.52
C ALA A 78 -32.50 -6.67 10.54
N ASP A 79 -31.95 -7.04 9.37
CA ASP A 79 -31.04 -8.19 9.23
C ASP A 79 -30.03 -7.96 8.11
N PHE A 80 -28.72 -7.94 8.43
CA PHE A 80 -27.65 -7.80 7.44
C PHE A 80 -27.24 -9.13 6.77
N ASN A 81 -27.95 -10.23 7.00
CA ASN A 81 -27.59 -11.53 6.41
C ASN A 81 -27.49 -11.46 4.87
N GLY A 82 -26.32 -11.83 4.37
CA GLY A 82 -26.00 -11.80 2.94
C GLY A 82 -25.69 -10.41 2.38
N LEU A 83 -25.43 -9.41 3.25
CA LEU A 83 -24.81 -8.14 2.87
C LEU A 83 -23.35 -8.32 2.47
N LEU A 84 -22.62 -9.14 3.22
CA LEU A 84 -21.23 -9.50 2.94
C LEU A 84 -21.15 -10.91 2.36
N LYS A 85 -20.29 -11.10 1.37
CA LYS A 85 -20.03 -12.41 0.77
C LYS A 85 -18.53 -12.65 0.66
N LEU A 86 -18.03 -13.73 1.26
CA LEU A 86 -16.61 -14.08 1.15
C LEU A 86 -16.24 -14.36 -0.31
N PHE A 87 -15.18 -13.71 -0.82
CA PHE A 87 -14.64 -14.06 -2.13
C PHE A 87 -13.94 -15.42 -2.10
N GLU A 88 -14.13 -16.22 -3.15
CA GLU A 88 -13.56 -17.58 -3.24
C GLU A 88 -12.03 -17.60 -3.12
N TYR A 89 -11.35 -16.55 -3.59
CA TYR A 89 -9.89 -16.46 -3.55
C TYR A 89 -9.32 -16.13 -2.16
N THR A 90 -10.12 -15.59 -1.24
CA THR A 90 -9.62 -14.94 -0.03
C THR A 90 -8.76 -15.85 0.84
N ARG A 91 -9.27 -17.03 1.21
CA ARG A 91 -8.51 -17.96 2.06
C ARG A 91 -7.27 -18.49 1.37
N GLY A 92 -7.40 -18.88 0.10
CA GLY A 92 -6.27 -19.35 -0.70
C GLY A 92 -5.16 -18.32 -0.80
N TRP A 93 -5.52 -17.05 -0.97
CA TRP A 93 -4.58 -15.95 -1.08
C TRP A 93 -3.86 -15.65 0.24
N ILE A 94 -4.59 -15.61 1.36
CA ILE A 94 -4.02 -15.45 2.70
C ILE A 94 -3.02 -16.59 2.98
N ILE A 95 -3.39 -17.84 2.69
CA ILE A 95 -2.51 -19.00 2.89
C ILE A 95 -1.24 -18.89 2.03
N ASP A 96 -1.36 -18.53 0.76
CA ASP A 96 -0.20 -18.37 -0.13
C ASP A 96 0.79 -17.31 0.39
N LEU A 97 0.28 -16.13 0.77
CA LEU A 97 1.10 -15.05 1.32
C LEU A 97 1.83 -15.48 2.61
N LYS A 98 1.13 -16.18 3.50
CA LYS A 98 1.75 -16.73 4.73
C LYS A 98 2.81 -17.78 4.41
N ARG A 99 2.59 -18.65 3.41
CA ARG A 99 3.59 -19.65 2.95
C ARG A 99 4.83 -18.97 2.35
N ARG A 100 4.68 -17.81 1.72
CA ARG A 100 5.79 -16.97 1.24
C ARG A 100 6.53 -16.21 2.36
N GLY A 101 6.08 -16.36 3.61
CA GLY A 101 6.73 -15.79 4.79
C GLY A 101 6.20 -14.42 5.19
N TYR A 102 5.13 -13.92 4.55
CA TYR A 102 4.49 -12.68 4.97
C TYR A 102 3.61 -12.91 6.20
N LYS A 103 3.48 -11.86 7.01
CA LYS A 103 2.43 -11.70 8.00
C LYS A 103 1.25 -10.99 7.36
N VAL A 104 0.04 -11.48 7.60
CA VAL A 104 -1.16 -10.96 6.95
C VAL A 104 -2.09 -10.33 7.99
N TYR A 105 -2.47 -9.08 7.76
CA TYR A 105 -3.32 -8.30 8.65
C TYR A 105 -4.52 -7.71 7.90
N CYS A 106 -5.55 -7.31 8.65
CA CYS A 106 -6.64 -6.49 8.13
C CYS A 106 -6.77 -5.14 8.83
N LEU A 107 -7.17 -4.13 8.07
CA LEU A 107 -7.51 -2.78 8.54
C LEU A 107 -8.76 -2.30 7.80
N SER A 108 -9.91 -2.38 8.45
CA SER A 108 -11.21 -2.14 7.79
C SER A 108 -12.11 -1.17 8.54
N ASN A 109 -12.81 -0.34 7.76
CA ASN A 109 -13.96 0.42 8.26
C ASN A 109 -15.17 -0.53 8.24
N MET A 110 -15.74 -0.82 9.40
CA MET A 110 -16.84 -1.75 9.56
C MET A 110 -17.64 -1.45 10.81
N SER A 111 -18.98 -1.53 10.71
CA SER A 111 -19.89 -1.35 11.84
C SER A 111 -20.02 -2.61 12.70
N PHE A 112 -20.36 -2.43 13.99
CA PHE A 112 -20.60 -3.56 14.92
C PHE A 112 -21.67 -4.52 14.40
N LYS A 113 -22.74 -4.00 13.80
CA LYS A 113 -23.83 -4.80 13.26
C LYS A 113 -23.35 -5.70 12.12
N ALA A 114 -22.59 -5.16 11.18
CA ALA A 114 -22.00 -5.95 10.09
C ALA A 114 -21.07 -7.04 10.61
N VAL A 115 -20.23 -6.74 11.62
CA VAL A 115 -19.36 -7.75 12.24
C VAL A 115 -20.18 -8.88 12.88
N ARG A 116 -21.24 -8.52 13.62
CA ARG A 116 -22.09 -9.47 14.35
C ARG A 116 -22.91 -10.36 13.41
N GLU A 117 -23.55 -9.77 12.41
CA GLU A 117 -24.57 -10.44 11.58
C GLU A 117 -23.99 -11.08 10.31
N CYS A 118 -22.79 -10.66 9.89
CA CYS A 118 -22.11 -11.22 8.72
C CYS A 118 -20.86 -12.05 9.10
N TRP A 119 -20.78 -12.56 10.33
CA TRP A 119 -19.59 -13.26 10.84
C TRP A 119 -19.16 -14.43 9.94
N ASP A 120 -20.09 -15.17 9.35
CA ASP A 120 -19.76 -16.29 8.47
C ASP A 120 -18.88 -15.87 7.28
N ALA A 121 -19.17 -14.69 6.68
CA ALA A 121 -18.37 -14.11 5.61
C ALA A 121 -17.03 -13.54 6.11
N LEU A 122 -16.93 -13.23 7.39
CA LEU A 122 -15.75 -12.63 8.05
C LEU A 122 -14.88 -13.66 8.80
N SER A 123 -15.31 -14.91 8.90
CA SER A 123 -14.64 -15.98 9.68
C SER A 123 -13.17 -16.22 9.29
N PHE A 124 -12.73 -15.79 8.11
CA PHE A 124 -11.30 -15.79 7.73
C PHE A 124 -10.41 -14.90 8.58
N ILE A 125 -10.98 -13.95 9.33
CA ILE A 125 -10.23 -13.09 10.24
C ILE A 125 -9.46 -13.92 11.28
N GLU A 126 -9.96 -15.09 11.67
CA GLU A 126 -9.29 -16.01 12.59
C GLU A 126 -8.00 -16.62 12.02
N GLU A 127 -7.84 -16.60 10.69
CA GLU A 127 -6.65 -17.12 10.01
C GLU A 127 -5.52 -16.06 9.89
N LEU A 128 -5.81 -14.80 10.22
CA LEU A 128 -4.88 -13.68 10.08
C LEU A 128 -3.86 -13.63 11.23
N ASP A 129 -2.76 -12.92 11.02
CA ASP A 129 -1.82 -12.60 12.10
C ASP A 129 -2.32 -11.43 12.98
N GLY A 130 -3.32 -10.68 12.51
CA GLY A 130 -4.00 -9.66 13.28
C GLY A 130 -4.99 -8.81 12.48
N TYR A 131 -5.79 -8.01 13.17
CA TYR A 131 -6.77 -7.13 12.55
C TYR A 131 -7.09 -5.89 13.41
N ILE A 132 -7.55 -4.83 12.74
CA ILE A 132 -8.19 -3.65 13.30
C ILE A 132 -9.51 -3.43 12.56
N LEU A 133 -10.60 -3.39 13.31
CA LEU A 133 -11.92 -2.97 12.83
C LEU A 133 -12.22 -1.60 13.43
N SER A 134 -12.69 -0.66 12.62
CA SER A 134 -12.94 0.72 13.06
C SER A 134 -13.88 0.82 14.25
N CYS A 135 -14.92 -0.02 14.32
CA CYS A 135 -15.87 -0.04 15.42
C CYS A 135 -15.21 -0.37 16.78
N ASP A 136 -14.20 -1.24 16.78
CA ASP A 136 -13.51 -1.65 18.01
C ASP A 136 -12.58 -0.54 18.54
N VAL A 137 -12.00 0.25 17.64
CA VAL A 137 -11.00 1.27 17.98
C VAL A 137 -11.52 2.71 17.92
N LYS A 138 -12.76 2.91 17.47
CA LYS A 138 -13.44 4.21 17.31
C LYS A 138 -12.69 5.19 16.38
N LEU A 139 -11.97 4.65 15.41
CA LEU A 139 -11.18 5.39 14.42
C LEU A 139 -11.48 4.81 13.05
N THR A 140 -11.56 5.66 12.04
CA THR A 140 -11.88 5.24 10.66
C THR A 140 -10.80 5.65 9.69
N LYS A 141 -10.54 4.83 8.67
CA LYS A 141 -9.75 5.26 7.51
C LYS A 141 -10.45 6.45 6.85
N PRO A 142 -9.71 7.50 6.42
CA PRO A 142 -8.24 7.59 6.35
C PRO A 142 -7.60 8.37 7.52
N GLU A 143 -8.21 8.38 8.71
CA GLU A 143 -7.64 9.09 9.86
C GLU A 143 -6.28 8.50 10.25
N PRO A 144 -5.23 9.32 10.50
CA PRO A 144 -3.90 8.80 10.85
C PRO A 144 -3.92 7.81 12.02
N GLY A 145 -4.78 8.07 13.01
CA GLY A 145 -4.89 7.26 14.22
C GLY A 145 -5.23 5.80 13.97
N ILE A 146 -5.99 5.45 12.92
CA ILE A 146 -6.36 4.05 12.68
C ILE A 146 -5.16 3.22 12.19
N TYR A 147 -4.30 3.82 11.36
CA TYR A 147 -3.06 3.18 10.90
C TYR A 147 -2.06 3.06 12.05
N GLU A 148 -1.94 4.11 12.87
CA GLU A 148 -1.10 4.09 14.08
C GLU A 148 -1.56 3.01 15.08
N ALA A 149 -2.87 2.80 15.23
CA ALA A 149 -3.42 1.74 16.07
C ALA A 149 -2.96 0.34 15.60
N LEU A 150 -2.98 0.09 14.28
CA LEU A 150 -2.47 -1.16 13.70
C LEU A 150 -0.98 -1.36 14.02
N PHE A 151 -0.16 -0.33 13.76
CA PHE A 151 1.29 -0.41 13.98
C PHE A 151 1.62 -0.66 15.45
N LYS A 152 0.95 0.05 16.36
CA LYS A 152 1.16 -0.07 17.80
C LYS A 152 0.71 -1.44 18.33
N LYS A 153 -0.46 -1.92 17.91
CA LYS A 153 -1.03 -3.20 18.39
C LYS A 153 -0.16 -4.39 18.02
N TYR A 154 0.40 -4.39 16.81
CA TYR A 154 1.17 -5.52 16.27
C TYR A 154 2.67 -5.25 16.15
N ASN A 155 3.16 -4.13 16.71
CA ASN A 155 4.56 -3.71 16.64
C ASN A 155 5.12 -3.70 15.20
N LEU A 156 4.33 -3.17 14.26
CA LEU A 156 4.68 -3.10 12.86
C LEU A 156 5.48 -1.84 12.54
N LYS A 157 6.39 -1.97 11.58
CA LYS A 157 7.06 -0.83 10.95
C LYS A 157 6.32 -0.45 9.67
N PRO A 158 5.87 0.80 9.50
CA PRO A 158 5.10 1.20 8.32
C PRO A 158 5.81 0.86 7.01
N GLU A 159 7.13 1.08 6.94
CA GLU A 159 7.95 0.84 5.75
C GLU A 159 8.15 -0.66 5.39
N GLU A 160 7.76 -1.57 6.29
CA GLU A 160 7.74 -3.02 6.06
C GLU A 160 6.34 -3.54 5.68
N CYS A 161 5.36 -2.64 5.52
CA CYS A 161 3.96 -2.97 5.23
C CYS A 161 3.56 -2.56 3.81
N VAL A 162 2.88 -3.46 3.10
CA VAL A 162 2.09 -3.15 1.90
C VAL A 162 0.62 -3.16 2.27
N PHE A 163 -0.14 -2.15 1.83
CA PHE A 163 -1.57 -2.01 2.13
C PHE A 163 -2.39 -2.02 0.83
N PHE A 164 -3.44 -2.83 0.77
CA PHE A 164 -4.37 -2.88 -0.35
C PHE A 164 -5.78 -2.49 0.09
N ASP A 165 -6.35 -1.48 -0.58
CA ASP A 165 -7.67 -0.92 -0.27
C ASP A 165 -8.34 -0.48 -1.59
N ASP A 166 -9.64 -0.67 -1.73
CA ASP A 166 -10.39 -0.30 -2.94
C ASP A 166 -10.73 1.19 -3.00
N VAL A 167 -10.53 1.94 -1.91
CA VAL A 167 -10.83 3.38 -1.82
C VAL A 167 -9.55 4.21 -1.84
N GLN A 168 -9.38 5.04 -2.88
CA GLN A 168 -8.19 5.88 -3.06
C GLN A 168 -7.88 6.76 -1.84
N LYS A 169 -8.90 7.30 -1.17
CA LYS A 169 -8.71 8.14 0.03
C LYS A 169 -8.00 7.38 1.16
N ASN A 170 -8.29 6.09 1.31
CA ASN A 170 -7.66 5.22 2.32
C ASN A 170 -6.24 4.84 1.90
N VAL A 171 -6.01 4.63 0.60
CA VAL A 171 -4.67 4.43 0.04
C VAL A 171 -3.78 5.64 0.32
N ASP A 172 -4.29 6.85 0.08
CA ASP A 172 -3.58 8.09 0.38
C ASP A 172 -3.27 8.23 1.88
N GLY A 173 -4.21 7.84 2.74
CA GLY A 173 -4.01 7.77 4.19
C GLY A 173 -2.89 6.81 4.59
N GLY A 174 -2.89 5.59 4.04
CA GLY A 174 -1.85 4.58 4.29
C GLY A 174 -0.47 5.03 3.82
N ASN A 175 -0.37 5.67 2.65
CA ASN A 175 0.87 6.25 2.15
C ASN A 175 1.37 7.38 3.06
N LYS A 176 0.49 8.27 3.53
CA LYS A 176 0.84 9.32 4.50
C LYS A 176 1.30 8.75 5.85
N ALA A 177 0.76 7.60 6.24
CA ALA A 177 1.18 6.87 7.44
C ALA A 177 2.51 6.09 7.27
N GLY A 178 3.12 6.12 6.08
CA GLY A 178 4.43 5.52 5.80
C GLY A 178 4.39 4.09 5.26
N MET A 179 3.20 3.56 4.92
CA MET A 179 3.05 2.26 4.25
C MET A 179 3.30 2.37 2.75
N HIS A 180 3.53 1.23 2.11
CA HIS A 180 3.39 1.11 0.66
C HIS A 180 1.93 0.77 0.34
N ALA A 181 1.07 1.78 0.20
CA ALA A 181 -0.36 1.56 -0.06
C ALA A 181 -0.69 1.62 -1.56
N CYS A 182 -1.49 0.66 -2.02
CA CYS A 182 -1.88 0.47 -3.41
C CYS A 182 -3.41 0.37 -3.51
N LEU A 183 -3.97 0.99 -4.55
CA LEU A 183 -5.37 0.82 -4.91
C LEU A 183 -5.60 -0.63 -5.36
N PHE A 184 -6.54 -1.31 -4.74
CA PHE A 184 -6.92 -2.67 -5.10
C PHE A 184 -7.95 -2.64 -6.23
N THR A 185 -7.67 -3.39 -7.30
CA THR A 185 -8.63 -3.60 -8.40
C THR A 185 -8.80 -5.08 -8.75
N SER A 186 -7.78 -5.91 -8.46
CA SER A 186 -7.84 -7.36 -8.60
C SER A 186 -6.67 -8.01 -7.86
N VAL A 187 -6.81 -9.30 -7.51
CA VAL A 187 -5.72 -10.11 -6.92
C VAL A 187 -4.48 -10.13 -7.83
N LYS A 188 -4.68 -10.23 -9.14
CA LYS A 188 -3.57 -10.24 -10.11
C LYS A 188 -2.75 -8.94 -10.04
N GLN A 189 -3.43 -7.79 -10.08
CA GLN A 189 -2.75 -6.49 -9.97
C GLN A 189 -2.08 -6.32 -8.60
N ALA A 190 -2.73 -6.75 -7.51
CA ALA A 190 -2.14 -6.69 -6.19
C ALA A 190 -0.84 -7.52 -6.08
N GLU A 191 -0.81 -8.71 -6.70
CA GLU A 191 0.41 -9.54 -6.77
C GLU A 191 1.53 -8.89 -7.59
N GLU A 192 1.18 -8.29 -8.74
CA GLU A 192 2.13 -7.55 -9.57
C GLU A 192 2.74 -6.36 -8.81
N ASP A 193 1.92 -5.62 -8.06
CA ASP A 193 2.38 -4.51 -7.23
C ASP A 193 3.23 -4.96 -6.05
N LEU A 194 2.83 -6.04 -5.35
CA LEU A 194 3.63 -6.62 -4.27
C LEU A 194 5.00 -7.05 -4.78
N ALA A 195 5.07 -7.75 -5.92
CA ALA A 195 6.33 -8.16 -6.54
C ALA A 195 7.20 -6.95 -6.93
N ARG A 196 6.60 -5.90 -7.50
CA ARG A 196 7.28 -4.66 -7.86
C ARG A 196 7.88 -3.97 -6.64
N ILE A 197 7.11 -3.76 -5.58
CA ILE A 197 7.55 -3.11 -4.34
C ILE A 197 8.70 -3.90 -3.69
N VAL A 198 8.57 -5.22 -3.63
CA VAL A 198 9.63 -6.10 -3.08
C VAL A 198 10.92 -5.96 -3.91
N LYS A 199 10.83 -5.91 -5.24
CA LYS A 199 11.97 -5.71 -6.13
C LYS A 199 12.63 -4.33 -5.95
N GLU A 200 11.84 -3.27 -5.84
CA GLU A 200 12.31 -1.90 -5.59
C GLU A 200 13.03 -1.77 -4.23
N GLN A 201 12.49 -2.38 -3.17
CA GLN A 201 13.16 -2.46 -1.87
C GLN A 201 14.44 -3.32 -1.92
N GLY A 202 14.45 -4.38 -2.73
CA GLY A 202 15.62 -5.18 -3.02
C GLY A 202 16.76 -4.34 -3.62
N PHE A 203 16.45 -3.54 -4.65
CA PHE A 203 17.42 -2.66 -5.29
C PHE A 203 17.97 -1.57 -4.36
N THR A 204 17.11 -0.96 -3.55
CA THR A 204 17.52 0.11 -2.63
C THR A 204 18.35 -0.42 -1.45
N SER A 205 18.03 -1.60 -0.91
CA SER A 205 18.75 -2.21 0.22
C SER A 205 20.05 -2.93 -0.15
N SER A 206 20.29 -3.14 -1.45
CA SER A 206 21.46 -3.90 -1.92
C SER A 206 22.78 -3.13 -1.84
N TYR A 207 22.75 -1.79 -1.77
CA TYR A 207 23.96 -0.99 -1.64
C TYR A 207 24.38 -0.78 -0.19
N THR A 208 25.62 -1.11 0.11
CA THR A 208 26.28 -0.72 1.37
C THR A 208 26.47 0.80 1.42
N LYS A 209 26.55 1.35 2.65
CA LYS A 209 26.84 2.78 2.87
C LYS A 209 28.14 3.21 2.16
N GLY A 210 29.15 2.34 2.15
CA GLY A 210 30.42 2.58 1.46
C GLY A 210 30.30 2.67 -0.06
N GLN A 211 29.46 1.83 -0.70
CA GLN A 211 29.19 1.93 -2.13
C GLN A 211 28.49 3.24 -2.49
N ARG A 212 27.50 3.68 -1.69
CA ARG A 212 26.80 4.96 -1.92
C ARG A 212 27.74 6.16 -1.81
N ILE A 213 28.59 6.17 -0.77
CA ILE A 213 29.58 7.24 -0.57
C ILE A 213 30.57 7.28 -1.74
N ALA A 214 31.10 6.13 -2.17
CA ALA A 214 32.03 6.07 -3.29
C ALA A 214 31.44 6.63 -4.59
N SER A 215 30.18 6.32 -4.89
CA SER A 215 29.49 6.88 -6.06
C SER A 215 29.34 8.41 -5.99
N ILE A 216 28.96 8.95 -4.83
CA ILE A 216 28.83 10.40 -4.63
C ILE A 216 30.20 11.09 -4.77
N VAL A 217 31.24 10.53 -4.16
CA VAL A 217 32.62 11.05 -4.26
C VAL A 217 33.10 11.04 -5.71
N CYS A 218 32.85 9.95 -6.45
CA CYS A 218 33.18 9.86 -7.86
C CYS A 218 32.48 10.95 -8.69
N LEU A 219 31.18 11.18 -8.46
CA LEU A 219 30.43 12.23 -9.15
C LEU A 219 30.99 13.63 -8.85
N CYS A 220 31.30 13.93 -7.59
CA CYS A 220 31.92 15.20 -7.21
C CYS A 220 33.29 15.38 -7.87
N LEU A 221 34.13 14.34 -7.89
CA LEU A 221 35.45 14.39 -8.53
C LEU A 221 35.34 14.61 -10.04
N ILE A 222 34.39 13.95 -10.72
CA ILE A 222 34.12 14.18 -12.15
C ILE A 222 33.72 15.64 -12.40
N ALA A 223 32.83 16.19 -11.58
CA ALA A 223 32.42 17.60 -11.70
C ALA A 223 33.61 18.56 -11.54
N VAL A 224 34.47 18.33 -10.56
CA VAL A 224 35.71 19.11 -10.36
C VAL A 224 36.65 18.99 -11.56
N LEU A 225 36.83 17.79 -12.11
CA LEU A 225 37.65 17.55 -13.30
C LEU A 225 37.12 18.30 -14.53
N PHE A 226 35.80 18.34 -14.72
CA PHE A 226 35.19 19.14 -15.80
C PHE A 226 35.45 20.63 -15.64
N ILE A 227 35.32 21.18 -14.42
CA ILE A 227 35.64 22.58 -14.14
C ILE A 227 37.12 22.86 -14.44
N ALA A 228 38.03 21.98 -13.99
CA ALA A 228 39.46 22.10 -14.26
C ALA A 228 39.76 22.08 -15.77
N MET A 229 39.08 21.21 -16.54
CA MET A 229 39.23 21.18 -18.00
C MET A 229 38.83 22.50 -18.67
N ILE A 230 37.73 23.13 -18.24
CA ILE A 230 37.28 24.42 -18.77
C ILE A 230 38.35 25.50 -18.51
N VAL A 231 38.90 25.56 -17.30
CA VAL A 231 39.96 26.51 -16.94
C VAL A 231 41.23 26.27 -17.76
N LEU A 232 41.68 25.02 -17.84
CA LEU A 232 42.90 24.64 -18.56
C LEU A 232 42.80 24.89 -20.07
N ALA A 233 41.61 24.73 -20.66
CA ALA A 233 41.38 25.00 -22.08
C ALA A 233 41.63 26.47 -22.45
N GLY A 234 41.44 27.41 -21.51
CA GLY A 234 41.72 28.84 -21.70
C GLY A 234 43.21 29.21 -21.61
N MET A 235 44.08 28.31 -21.15
CA MET A 235 45.48 28.59 -20.88
C MET A 235 46.39 28.17 -22.05
N LYS A 236 47.28 29.05 -22.51
CA LYS A 236 48.20 28.80 -23.63
C LYS A 236 49.59 28.32 -23.20
N THR A 237 49.70 27.58 -22.09
CA THR A 237 50.99 27.07 -21.61
C THR A 237 51.20 25.59 -21.98
N PRO A 238 52.45 25.12 -22.19
CA PRO A 238 52.74 23.71 -22.40
C PRO A 238 52.24 22.83 -21.24
N LEU A 239 52.36 23.33 -20.01
CA LEU A 239 51.87 22.66 -18.81
C LEU A 239 50.34 22.47 -18.83
N ALA A 240 49.59 23.48 -19.25
CA ALA A 240 48.13 23.38 -19.34
C ALA A 240 47.67 22.31 -20.34
N LYS A 241 48.36 22.17 -21.49
CA LYS A 241 48.08 21.10 -22.45
C LYS A 241 48.31 19.71 -21.86
N THR A 242 49.38 19.55 -21.08
CA THR A 242 49.67 18.27 -20.41
C THR A 242 48.61 17.96 -19.36
N LEU A 243 48.28 18.92 -18.49
CA LEU A 243 47.27 18.75 -17.45
C LEU A 243 45.88 18.47 -18.03
N PHE A 244 45.51 19.12 -19.14
CA PHE A 244 44.23 18.89 -19.81
C PHE A 244 44.05 17.44 -20.27
N LYS A 245 45.09 16.84 -20.85
CA LYS A 245 45.07 15.42 -21.26
C LYS A 245 44.92 14.49 -20.06
N VAL A 246 45.59 14.79 -18.95
CA VAL A 246 45.50 14.01 -17.71
C VAL A 246 44.10 14.10 -17.12
N THR A 247 43.51 15.30 -17.03
CA THR A 247 42.16 15.48 -16.51
C THR A 247 41.11 14.79 -17.39
N LEU A 248 41.27 14.87 -18.72
CA LEU A 248 40.40 14.15 -19.66
C LEU A 248 40.49 12.63 -19.44
N GLY A 249 41.69 12.07 -19.34
CA GLY A 249 41.88 10.66 -19.01
C GLY A 249 41.23 10.26 -17.69
N ALA A 250 41.39 11.07 -16.65
CA ALA A 250 40.80 10.83 -15.33
C ALA A 250 39.26 10.80 -15.36
N THR A 251 38.61 11.65 -16.18
CA THR A 251 37.13 11.64 -16.31
C THR A 251 36.57 10.33 -16.88
N LEU A 252 37.37 9.59 -17.67
CA LEU A 252 36.98 8.28 -18.20
C LEU A 252 37.35 7.14 -17.26
N ILE A 253 38.50 7.21 -16.60
CA ILE A 253 39.03 6.15 -15.72
C ILE A 253 38.25 6.11 -14.40
N LEU A 254 37.91 7.26 -13.81
CA LEU A 254 37.28 7.31 -12.48
C LEU A 254 35.91 6.60 -12.40
N PRO A 255 34.99 6.76 -13.39
CA PRO A 255 33.77 5.95 -13.45
C PRO A 255 34.04 4.45 -13.51
N ILE A 256 35.05 4.02 -14.28
CA ILE A 256 35.39 2.60 -14.46
C ILE A 256 35.91 2.03 -13.14
N LEU A 257 36.82 2.72 -12.46
CA LEU A 257 37.35 2.27 -11.17
C LEU A 257 36.26 2.21 -10.10
N THR A 258 35.36 3.19 -10.08
CA THR A 258 34.23 3.22 -9.15
C THR A 258 33.26 2.07 -9.45
N TRP A 259 33.00 1.77 -10.72
CA TRP A 259 32.21 0.63 -11.13
C TRP A 259 32.85 -0.70 -10.69
N ILE A 260 34.16 -0.89 -10.91
CA ILE A 260 34.91 -2.07 -10.44
C ILE A 260 34.80 -2.21 -8.92
N TYR A 261 34.97 -1.11 -8.18
CA TYR A 261 34.83 -1.11 -6.72
C TYR A 261 33.42 -1.53 -6.28
N ILE A 262 32.37 -0.97 -6.87
CA ILE A 262 30.98 -1.33 -6.54
C ILE A 262 30.72 -2.80 -6.83
N TRP A 263 31.15 -3.29 -7.99
CA TRP A 263 31.03 -4.68 -8.40
C TRP A 263 31.76 -5.63 -7.42
N LEU A 264 33.01 -5.32 -7.08
CA LEU A 264 33.82 -6.13 -6.18
C LEU A 264 33.20 -6.22 -4.78
N ILE A 265 32.72 -5.10 -4.23
CA ILE A 265 32.01 -5.10 -2.95
C ILE A 265 30.69 -5.87 -3.04
N GLY A 266 29.95 -5.77 -4.16
CA GLY A 266 28.75 -6.56 -4.40
C GLY A 266 29.05 -8.06 -4.34
N LYS A 267 30.09 -8.51 -5.03
CA LYS A 267 30.58 -9.90 -5.00
C LYS A 267 30.98 -10.36 -3.61
N LEU A 268 31.78 -9.56 -2.90
CA LEU A 268 32.28 -9.91 -1.55
C LEU A 268 31.16 -9.94 -0.50
N THR A 269 30.13 -9.11 -0.66
CA THR A 269 29.00 -9.03 0.28
C THR A 269 27.82 -9.92 -0.12
N HIS A 270 27.93 -10.68 -1.21
CA HIS A 270 26.85 -11.46 -1.82
C HIS A 270 25.57 -10.65 -2.10
N LYS A 271 25.74 -9.36 -2.40
CA LYS A 271 24.63 -8.42 -2.72
C LYS A 271 24.66 -8.07 -4.20
N ARG A 272 23.48 -8.05 -4.84
CA ARG A 272 23.34 -7.64 -6.25
C ARG A 272 23.56 -6.14 -6.41
N THR A 273 24.33 -5.70 -7.38
CA THR A 273 24.56 -4.26 -7.64
C THR A 273 24.20 -3.93 -9.09
N ILE A 274 23.99 -2.66 -9.42
CA ILE A 274 23.89 -2.21 -10.83
C ILE A 274 25.14 -2.55 -11.66
N ALA A 275 26.25 -2.86 -10.99
CA ALA A 275 27.48 -3.26 -11.65
C ALA A 275 27.49 -4.76 -12.00
N ASP A 276 26.52 -5.55 -11.51
CA ASP A 276 26.33 -6.92 -11.97
C ASP A 276 25.75 -6.91 -13.40
N PHE A 277 26.63 -6.98 -14.38
CA PHE A 277 26.32 -6.99 -15.80
C PHE A 277 25.42 -8.20 -16.14
N LYS A 278 24.10 -7.97 -16.28
CA LYS A 278 23.13 -8.92 -16.84
C LYS A 278 22.12 -8.18 -17.72
N TRP A 279 22.48 -7.91 -18.97
CA TRP A 279 21.56 -7.36 -19.98
C TRP A 279 20.73 -8.44 -20.71
N PHE A 280 21.13 -9.72 -20.65
CA PHE A 280 20.62 -10.77 -21.55
C PHE A 280 20.25 -12.09 -20.88
N GLU A 281 20.06 -12.15 -19.57
CA GLU A 281 19.31 -13.27 -19.00
C GLU A 281 17.83 -13.00 -19.28
N ASN A 282 17.37 -13.49 -20.42
CA ASN A 282 15.94 -13.71 -20.65
C ASN A 282 15.43 -14.57 -19.49
N ASP A 283 14.48 -14.05 -18.73
CA ASP A 283 13.66 -14.81 -17.81
C ASP A 283 13.02 -15.96 -18.61
N LYS A 284 13.57 -17.16 -18.46
CA LYS A 284 12.94 -18.43 -18.82
C LYS A 284 12.43 -19.10 -17.57
#